data_AF-A0A258XKZ0-F1
#
_entry.id   AF-A0A258XKZ0-F1
#
_cell.length_a   1.000
_cell.length_b   1.000
_cell.length_c   1.000
_cell.angle_alpha   90.00
_cell.angle_beta   90.00
_cell.angle_gamma   90.00
#
_symmetry.space_group_name_H-M   'P 1'
#
loop_
_entity.id
_entity.type
_entity.pdbx_description
1 polymer ?
#
loop_
_entity_poly.entity_id
_entity_poly.type
_entity_poly.pdbx_seq_one_letter_code
_entity_poly.pdbx_strand_id
1 'polypeptide(L)'
;GMWNTYFALYGTEQTVAAVEPIIRASLTASGGEVLTSAEMGDNPWFHHHATLMEGGLNLDEIGLLRWRGAGGGLAWFAPVAAARGVEAERQTILAKEIVEKWGFDYTAAYAIGWRDLHHILALLFDKSDAEQEKKADACYRELVTRFGAQGWASYRTGVNSMDLVAQQYGEVNRGFNAKIKHAIDPNGILAPGKSGII
;
A
#
# COMPACT_ATOMS: atom_id res chain seq x y z
N GLY A 1 9.27 7.53 -15.06
CA GLY A 1 10.41 7.97 -14.22
C GLY A 1 10.62 7.01 -13.06
N MET A 2 11.44 7.40 -12.08
CA MET A 2 11.64 6.64 -10.82
C MET A 2 10.35 6.53 -9.99
N TRP A 3 9.57 7.60 -9.97
CA TRP A 3 8.18 7.63 -9.50
C TRP A 3 7.27 8.03 -10.66
N ASN A 4 6.06 7.44 -10.70
CA ASN A 4 5.03 7.75 -11.69
C ASN A 4 3.72 8.01 -10.94
N THR A 5 3.13 9.18 -11.14
CA THR A 5 1.89 9.59 -10.47
C THR A 5 0.77 9.64 -11.51
N TYR A 6 -0.30 8.90 -11.25
CA TYR A 6 -1.52 8.93 -12.05
C TYR A 6 -2.59 9.72 -11.31
N PHE A 7 -3.23 10.65 -12.00
CA PHE A 7 -4.32 11.46 -11.48
C PHE A 7 -5.30 11.80 -12.62
N ALA A 8 -6.51 12.20 -12.25
CA ALA A 8 -7.55 12.58 -13.19
C ALA A 8 -8.23 13.88 -12.74
N LEU A 9 -8.78 14.61 -13.70
CA LEU A 9 -9.59 15.80 -13.46
C LEU A 9 -11.04 15.47 -13.86
N TYR A 10 -11.98 15.87 -13.03
CA TYR A 10 -13.41 15.58 -13.22
C TYR A 10 -14.21 16.87 -13.23
N GLY A 11 -15.14 16.99 -14.17
CA GLY A 11 -15.99 18.16 -14.30
C GLY A 11 -16.43 18.38 -15.74
N THR A 12 -16.99 19.54 -16.03
CA THR A 12 -17.22 19.97 -17.42
C THR A 12 -15.88 20.30 -18.07
N GLU A 13 -15.87 20.37 -19.41
CA GLU A 13 -14.70 20.77 -20.19
C GLU A 13 -14.14 22.13 -19.72
N GLN A 14 -15.02 23.09 -19.39
CA GLN A 14 -14.61 24.41 -18.91
C GLN A 14 -13.89 24.34 -17.56
N THR A 15 -14.38 23.50 -16.64
CA THR A 15 -13.74 23.31 -15.33
C THR A 15 -12.37 22.66 -15.49
N VAL A 16 -12.28 21.60 -16.30
CA VAL A 16 -11.01 20.90 -16.55
C VAL A 16 -10.00 21.84 -17.22
N ALA A 17 -10.41 22.58 -18.24
CA ALA A 17 -9.55 23.55 -18.95
C ALA A 17 -9.04 24.68 -18.03
N ALA A 18 -9.81 25.06 -17.00
CA ALA A 18 -9.39 26.07 -16.03
C ALA A 18 -8.42 25.53 -14.97
N VAL A 19 -8.61 24.28 -14.51
CA VAL A 19 -7.82 23.67 -13.42
C VAL A 19 -6.52 23.03 -13.91
N GLU A 20 -6.55 22.41 -15.09
CA GLU A 20 -5.42 21.65 -15.63
C GLU A 20 -4.11 22.45 -15.68
N PRO A 21 -4.09 23.72 -16.15
CA PRO A 21 -2.84 24.48 -16.20
C PRO A 21 -2.25 24.77 -14.82
N ILE A 22 -3.10 24.92 -13.79
CA ILE A 22 -2.68 25.18 -12.41
C ILE A 22 -1.98 23.94 -11.83
N ILE A 23 -2.57 22.76 -12.03
CA ILE A 23 -1.99 21.49 -11.58
C ILE A 23 -0.70 21.19 -12.35
N ARG A 24 -0.71 21.33 -13.68
CA ARG A 24 0.47 21.12 -14.53
C ARG A 24 1.63 22.01 -14.09
N ALA A 25 1.40 23.31 -13.90
CA ALA A 25 2.45 24.23 -13.47
C ALA A 25 3.07 23.81 -12.13
N SER A 26 2.25 23.35 -11.17
CA SER A 26 2.72 22.88 -9.86
C SER A 26 3.58 21.62 -9.97
N LEU A 27 3.17 20.65 -10.79
CA LEU A 27 3.90 19.41 -11.02
C LEU A 27 5.20 19.63 -11.80
N THR A 28 5.17 20.45 -12.86
CA THR A 28 6.37 20.79 -13.63
C THR A 28 7.39 21.56 -12.79
N ALA A 29 6.94 22.47 -11.92
CA ALA A 29 7.82 23.19 -11.00
C ALA A 29 8.55 22.27 -10.01
N SER A 30 8.01 21.07 -9.72
CA SER A 30 8.69 20.04 -8.92
C SER A 30 9.78 19.26 -9.68
N GLY A 31 9.97 19.55 -10.99
CA GLY A 31 10.85 18.80 -11.88
C GLY A 31 10.19 17.60 -12.57
N GLY A 32 8.86 17.44 -12.40
CA GLY A 32 8.09 16.38 -13.06
C GLY A 32 7.75 16.69 -14.52
N GLU A 33 7.57 15.63 -15.30
CA GLU A 33 6.95 15.70 -16.63
C GLU A 33 5.47 15.31 -16.50
N VAL A 34 4.59 16.07 -17.14
CA VAL A 34 3.14 15.83 -17.11
C VAL A 34 2.67 15.45 -18.50
N LEU A 35 2.28 14.20 -18.68
CA LEU A 35 1.80 13.66 -19.95
C LEU A 35 0.29 13.45 -19.92
N THR A 36 -0.36 13.78 -21.02
CA THR A 36 -1.80 13.60 -21.25
C THR A 36 -2.10 12.21 -21.82
N SER A 37 -3.38 11.84 -21.82
CA SER A 37 -3.85 10.60 -22.49
C SER A 37 -3.41 10.55 -23.97
N ALA A 38 -3.49 11.68 -24.68
CA ALA A 38 -3.09 11.76 -26.08
C ALA A 38 -1.58 11.50 -26.29
N GLU A 39 -0.73 11.99 -25.37
CA GLU A 39 0.72 11.77 -25.42
C GLU A 39 1.10 10.34 -25.00
N MET A 40 0.35 9.74 -24.08
CA MET A 40 0.58 8.37 -23.61
C MET A 40 0.13 7.30 -24.62
N GLY A 41 -0.80 7.63 -25.52
CA GLY A 41 -1.26 6.74 -26.59
C GLY A 41 -1.69 5.36 -26.06
N ASP A 42 -1.18 4.30 -26.66
CA ASP A 42 -1.52 2.91 -26.32
C ASP A 42 -0.72 2.35 -25.12
N ASN A 43 -0.20 3.21 -24.25
CA ASN A 43 0.53 2.75 -23.06
C ASN A 43 -0.40 1.91 -22.15
N PRO A 44 -0.09 0.62 -21.92
CA PRO A 44 -1.00 -0.27 -21.19
C PRO A 44 -1.16 0.12 -19.71
N TRP A 45 -0.14 0.70 -19.08
CA TRP A 45 -0.22 1.16 -17.70
C TRP A 45 -1.04 2.44 -17.56
N PHE A 46 -0.92 3.37 -18.51
CA PHE A 46 -1.79 4.53 -18.55
C PHE A 46 -3.25 4.11 -18.75
N HIS A 47 -3.51 3.21 -19.72
CA HIS A 47 -4.84 2.67 -19.96
C HIS A 47 -5.42 2.03 -18.69
N HIS A 48 -4.65 1.17 -18.02
CA HIS A 48 -5.05 0.54 -16.77
C HIS A 48 -5.49 1.57 -15.71
N HIS A 49 -4.66 2.58 -15.42
CA HIS A 49 -4.98 3.58 -14.42
C HIS A 49 -6.12 4.51 -14.84
N ALA A 50 -6.23 4.87 -16.13
CA ALA A 50 -7.35 5.63 -16.65
C ALA A 50 -8.68 4.88 -16.44
N THR A 51 -8.72 3.58 -16.78
CA THR A 51 -9.87 2.70 -16.53
C THR A 51 -10.23 2.64 -15.05
N LEU A 52 -9.25 2.51 -14.14
CA LEU A 52 -9.54 2.50 -12.70
C LEU A 52 -10.10 3.85 -12.21
N MET A 53 -9.56 4.96 -12.69
CA MET A 53 -9.96 6.31 -12.28
C MET A 53 -11.36 6.71 -12.78
N GLU A 54 -11.90 6.06 -13.81
CA GLU A 54 -13.29 6.23 -14.25
C GLU A 54 -14.27 5.21 -13.62
N GLY A 55 -13.78 4.37 -12.71
CA GLY A 55 -14.59 3.32 -12.08
C GLY A 55 -14.78 2.06 -12.95
N GLY A 56 -14.00 1.94 -14.02
CA GLY A 56 -13.90 0.72 -14.81
C GLY A 56 -13.18 -0.41 -14.08
N LEU A 57 -13.32 -1.62 -14.62
CA LEU A 57 -12.75 -2.84 -14.05
C LEU A 57 -11.83 -3.51 -15.07
N ASN A 58 -10.64 -3.91 -14.65
CA ASN A 58 -9.75 -4.77 -15.41
C ASN A 58 -8.96 -5.68 -14.45
N LEU A 59 -8.14 -6.58 -15.00
CA LEU A 59 -7.34 -7.53 -14.23
C LEU A 59 -5.83 -7.38 -14.49
N ASP A 60 -5.40 -6.26 -15.04
CA ASP A 60 -4.02 -6.10 -15.53
C ASP A 60 -3.00 -6.17 -14.39
N GLU A 61 -3.33 -5.63 -13.21
CA GLU A 61 -2.50 -5.66 -12.01
C GLU A 61 -2.25 -7.07 -11.45
N ILE A 62 -3.03 -8.10 -11.84
CA ILE A 62 -2.71 -9.50 -11.51
C ILE A 62 -1.32 -9.88 -12.05
N GLY A 63 -0.83 -9.18 -13.08
CA GLY A 63 0.52 -9.33 -13.60
C GLY A 63 1.64 -9.16 -12.57
N LEU A 64 1.41 -8.41 -11.47
CA LEU A 64 2.37 -8.25 -10.38
C LEU A 64 2.78 -9.60 -9.76
N LEU A 65 1.87 -10.57 -9.71
CA LEU A 65 2.14 -11.89 -9.15
C LEU A 65 3.18 -12.69 -9.95
N ARG A 66 3.45 -12.28 -11.20
CA ARG A 66 4.46 -12.91 -12.07
C ARG A 66 5.85 -12.32 -11.91
N TRP A 67 6.03 -11.31 -11.06
CA TRP A 67 7.32 -10.64 -10.87
C TRP A 67 8.41 -11.60 -10.36
N ARG A 68 8.03 -12.52 -9.45
CA ARG A 68 8.99 -13.39 -8.78
C ARG A 68 8.55 -14.85 -8.78
N GLY A 69 9.18 -15.62 -9.66
CA GLY A 69 8.93 -17.05 -9.79
C GLY A 69 7.53 -17.37 -10.29
N ALA A 70 7.17 -18.66 -10.25
CA ALA A 70 5.87 -19.14 -10.75
C ALA A 70 4.82 -19.31 -9.65
N GLY A 71 5.21 -19.23 -8.36
CA GLY A 71 4.32 -19.50 -7.23
C GLY A 71 3.34 -18.37 -6.85
N GLY A 72 3.49 -17.16 -7.40
CA GLY A 72 2.51 -16.09 -7.22
C GLY A 72 2.33 -15.58 -5.79
N GLY A 73 3.38 -15.59 -4.97
CA GLY A 73 3.34 -15.11 -3.59
C GLY A 73 3.28 -13.59 -3.51
N LEU A 74 2.33 -13.08 -2.73
CA LEU A 74 2.14 -11.66 -2.49
C LEU A 74 1.66 -11.44 -1.04
N ALA A 75 2.35 -10.57 -0.32
CA ALA A 75 1.90 -10.04 0.95
C ALA A 75 1.88 -8.50 0.91
N TRP A 76 0.71 -7.91 1.17
CA TRP A 76 0.55 -6.47 1.25
C TRP A 76 0.97 -5.95 2.63
N PHE A 77 1.96 -5.06 2.66
CA PHE A 77 2.29 -4.26 3.84
C PHE A 77 1.88 -2.81 3.57
N ALA A 78 1.01 -2.24 4.42
CA ALA A 78 0.34 -0.98 4.10
C ALA A 78 0.32 0.02 5.29
N PRO A 79 1.48 0.50 5.75
CA PRO A 79 1.55 1.53 6.78
C PRO A 79 0.93 2.86 6.31
N VAL A 80 0.42 3.61 7.28
CA VAL A 80 -0.13 4.96 7.06
C VAL A 80 0.81 6.02 7.62
N ALA A 81 0.95 7.14 6.90
CA ALA A 81 1.65 8.34 7.35
C ALA A 81 0.85 9.61 7.01
N ALA A 82 1.30 10.76 7.50
CA ALA A 82 0.79 12.04 7.04
C ALA A 82 1.20 12.30 5.58
N ALA A 83 0.36 13.00 4.81
CA ALA A 83 0.62 13.46 3.44
C ALA A 83 1.70 14.55 3.37
N ARG A 84 2.93 14.15 3.70
CA ARG A 84 4.14 14.99 3.70
C ARG A 84 5.27 14.23 3.02
N GLY A 85 5.96 14.89 2.09
CA GLY A 85 7.08 14.27 1.35
C GLY A 85 8.15 13.66 2.25
N VAL A 86 8.47 14.31 3.38
CA VAL A 86 9.43 13.79 4.37
C VAL A 86 8.99 12.46 5.00
N GLU A 87 7.69 12.24 5.21
CA GLU A 87 7.20 10.98 5.75
C GLU A 87 7.24 9.87 4.71
N ALA A 88 6.88 10.19 3.45
CA ALA A 88 7.03 9.27 2.33
C ALA A 88 8.49 8.84 2.16
N GLU A 89 9.43 9.79 2.13
CA GLU A 89 10.86 9.52 1.99
C GLU A 89 11.40 8.62 3.12
N ARG A 90 11.09 8.95 4.39
CA ARG A 90 11.52 8.15 5.54
C ARG A 90 10.97 6.73 5.48
N GLN A 91 9.70 6.56 5.11
CA GLN A 91 9.11 5.24 4.94
C GLN A 91 9.71 4.46 3.77
N THR A 92 9.95 5.11 2.62
CA THR A 92 10.61 4.48 1.47
C THR A 92 12.02 4.00 1.84
N ILE A 93 12.83 4.82 2.50
CA ILE A 93 14.20 4.46 2.91
C ILE A 93 14.17 3.23 3.84
N LEU A 94 13.33 3.25 4.88
CA LEU A 94 13.24 2.14 5.82
C LEU A 94 12.70 0.85 5.16
N ALA A 95 11.69 0.97 4.29
CA ALA A 95 11.18 -0.17 3.55
C ALA A 95 12.26 -0.80 2.68
N LYS A 96 12.99 0.03 1.90
CA LYS A 96 14.09 -0.43 1.04
C LYS A 96 15.18 -1.14 1.85
N GLU A 97 15.65 -0.54 2.94
CA GLU A 97 16.64 -1.15 3.84
C GLU A 97 16.21 -2.56 4.26
N ILE A 98 14.95 -2.73 4.68
CA ILE A 98 14.43 -4.00 5.17
C ILE A 98 14.26 -5.01 4.02
N VAL A 99 13.58 -4.66 2.93
CA VAL A 99 13.33 -5.62 1.85
C VAL A 99 14.62 -6.06 1.17
N GLU A 100 15.57 -5.14 0.96
CA GLU A 100 16.88 -5.44 0.34
C GLU A 100 17.71 -6.36 1.25
N LYS A 101 17.69 -6.14 2.59
CA LYS A 101 18.33 -7.04 3.57
C LYS A 101 17.85 -8.49 3.43
N TRP A 102 16.57 -8.69 3.15
CA TRP A 102 15.97 -10.02 2.96
C TRP A 102 16.05 -10.52 1.50
N GLY A 103 16.63 -9.73 0.60
CA GLY A 103 16.80 -10.07 -0.81
C GLY A 103 15.52 -9.97 -1.64
N PHE A 104 14.62 -9.04 -1.29
CA PHE A 104 13.41 -8.71 -2.04
C PHE A 104 13.49 -7.31 -2.66
N ASP A 105 12.73 -7.09 -3.72
CA ASP A 105 12.63 -5.79 -4.38
C ASP A 105 11.66 -4.87 -3.64
N TYR A 106 11.93 -3.57 -3.66
CA TYR A 106 10.98 -2.56 -3.24
C TYR A 106 9.99 -2.27 -4.38
N THR A 107 8.79 -2.84 -4.28
CA THR A 107 7.67 -2.58 -5.18
C THR A 107 6.53 -1.97 -4.37
N ALA A 108 6.21 -0.71 -4.63
CA ALA A 108 5.23 0.01 -3.83
C ALA A 108 4.50 1.10 -4.62
N ALA A 109 3.34 1.47 -4.11
CA ALA A 109 2.58 2.64 -4.53
C ALA A 109 2.17 3.45 -3.30
N TYR A 110 2.01 4.76 -3.48
CA TYR A 110 1.35 5.62 -2.50
C TYR A 110 -0.06 5.96 -2.99
N ALA A 111 -1.08 5.57 -2.23
CA ALA A 111 -2.40 6.14 -2.39
C ALA A 111 -2.51 7.39 -1.50
N ILE A 112 -2.74 8.54 -2.12
CA ILE A 112 -2.69 9.86 -1.48
C ILE A 112 -4.12 10.26 -1.09
N GLY A 113 -4.38 10.28 0.21
CA GLY A 113 -5.58 10.88 0.78
C GLY A 113 -5.43 12.39 0.95
N TRP A 114 -6.44 13.02 1.54
CA TRP A 114 -6.40 14.48 1.80
C TRP A 114 -5.31 14.88 2.80
N ARG A 115 -5.04 14.02 3.80
CA ARG A 115 -4.07 14.28 4.87
C ARG A 115 -3.19 13.08 5.18
N ASP A 116 -3.45 11.95 4.55
CA ASP A 116 -2.85 10.65 4.83
C ASP A 116 -2.24 10.05 3.56
N LEU A 117 -1.24 9.20 3.76
CA LEU A 117 -0.59 8.39 2.73
C LEU A 117 -0.74 6.94 3.12
N HIS A 118 -1.30 6.15 2.21
CA HIS A 118 -1.25 4.70 2.30
C HIS A 118 -0.06 4.23 1.46
N HIS A 119 1.00 3.80 2.14
CA HIS A 119 2.19 3.25 1.50
C HIS A 119 1.98 1.75 1.26
N ILE A 120 1.51 1.38 0.08
CA ILE A 120 1.15 0.01 -0.25
C ILE A 120 2.36 -0.68 -0.86
N LEU A 121 3.06 -1.48 -0.05
CA LEU A 121 4.21 -2.29 -0.45
C LEU A 121 3.75 -3.71 -0.82
N ALA A 122 4.08 -4.15 -2.03
CA ALA A 122 3.85 -5.50 -2.53
C ALA A 122 5.06 -6.39 -2.22
N LEU A 123 5.04 -7.14 -1.13
CA LEU A 123 6.10 -8.13 -0.89
C LEU A 123 5.86 -9.34 -1.79
N LEU A 124 6.54 -9.37 -2.94
CA LEU A 124 6.42 -10.40 -3.97
C LEU A 124 7.47 -11.50 -3.77
N PHE A 125 7.05 -12.76 -3.76
CA PHE A 125 7.92 -13.92 -3.52
C PHE A 125 7.41 -15.16 -4.25
N ASP A 126 8.30 -16.14 -4.48
CA ASP A 126 7.86 -17.43 -5.00
C ASP A 126 7.28 -18.29 -3.87
N LYS A 127 5.94 -18.41 -3.80
CA LYS A 127 5.26 -19.22 -2.79
C LYS A 127 5.52 -20.73 -2.93
N SER A 128 5.99 -21.19 -4.08
CA SER A 128 6.33 -22.61 -4.26
C SER A 128 7.70 -22.97 -3.65
N ASP A 129 8.50 -21.97 -3.29
CA ASP A 129 9.80 -22.10 -2.63
C ASP A 129 9.63 -21.81 -1.13
N ALA A 130 9.68 -22.87 -0.32
CA ALA A 130 9.49 -22.79 1.13
C ALA A 130 10.52 -21.90 1.84
N GLU A 131 11.76 -21.82 1.32
CA GLU A 131 12.79 -20.95 1.90
C GLU A 131 12.50 -19.49 1.57
N GLN A 132 12.00 -19.19 0.38
CA GLN A 132 11.52 -17.84 0.05
C GLN A 132 10.30 -17.44 0.86
N GLU A 133 9.31 -18.33 1.04
CA GLU A 133 8.14 -18.04 1.86
C GLU A 133 8.55 -17.72 3.31
N LYS A 134 9.47 -18.49 3.90
CA LYS A 134 9.99 -18.23 5.24
C LYS A 134 10.74 -16.89 5.33
N LYS A 135 11.54 -16.54 4.33
CA LYS A 135 12.20 -15.22 4.25
C LYS A 135 11.19 -14.09 4.11
N ALA A 136 10.14 -14.27 3.32
CA ALA A 136 9.09 -13.28 3.13
C ALA A 136 8.33 -13.03 4.44
N ASP A 137 7.98 -14.08 5.20
CA ASP A 137 7.38 -13.93 6.52
C ASP A 137 8.30 -13.16 7.48
N ALA A 138 9.58 -13.52 7.55
CA ALA A 138 10.55 -12.82 8.40
C ALA A 138 10.71 -11.35 8.02
N CYS A 139 10.78 -11.05 6.71
CA CYS A 139 10.80 -9.69 6.18
C CYS A 139 9.53 -8.91 6.57
N TYR A 140 8.35 -9.53 6.44
CA TYR A 140 7.08 -8.90 6.79
C TYR A 140 7.00 -8.55 8.29
N ARG A 141 7.45 -9.46 9.17
CA ARG A 141 7.47 -9.23 10.62
C ARG A 141 8.43 -8.10 10.99
N GLU A 142 9.58 -8.00 10.31
CA GLU A 142 10.52 -6.89 10.50
C GLU A 142 9.92 -5.56 10.00
N LEU A 143 9.25 -5.55 8.84
CA LEU A 143 8.52 -4.37 8.34
C LEU A 143 7.51 -3.87 9.39
N VAL A 144 6.62 -4.74 9.88
CA VAL A 144 5.59 -4.37 10.86
C VAL A 144 6.19 -3.77 12.13
N THR A 145 7.23 -4.41 12.69
CA THR A 145 7.81 -4.01 13.98
C THR A 145 8.69 -2.76 13.87
N ARG A 146 9.52 -2.64 12.82
CA ARG A 146 10.38 -1.47 12.60
C ARG A 146 9.57 -0.23 12.27
N PHE A 147 8.51 -0.36 11.47
CA PHE A 147 7.60 0.76 11.19
C PHE A 147 6.79 1.15 12.43
N GLY A 148 6.28 0.15 13.19
CA GLY A 148 5.56 0.40 14.43
C GLY A 148 6.41 1.17 15.45
N ALA A 149 7.71 0.86 15.56
CA ALA A 149 8.65 1.59 16.41
C ALA A 149 8.87 3.06 16.00
N GLN A 150 8.54 3.43 14.75
CA GLN A 150 8.55 4.82 14.27
C GLN A 150 7.19 5.51 14.42
N GLY A 151 6.15 4.80 14.89
CA GLY A 151 4.78 5.31 14.99
C GLY A 151 3.93 5.11 13.74
N TRP A 152 4.40 4.31 12.77
CA TRP A 152 3.62 3.95 11.57
C TRP A 152 3.05 2.54 11.70
N ALA A 153 1.72 2.41 11.62
CA ALA A 153 1.04 1.13 11.69
C ALA A 153 0.25 0.86 10.39
N SER A 154 0.10 -0.43 10.07
CA SER A 154 -0.62 -0.86 8.85
C SER A 154 -2.13 -0.73 9.03
N TYR A 155 -2.81 -0.07 8.09
CA TYR A 155 -4.27 0.07 8.14
C TYR A 155 -5.01 -1.26 7.93
N ARG A 156 -4.35 -2.20 7.23
CA ARG A 156 -4.84 -3.54 6.93
C ARG A 156 -3.68 -4.52 6.79
N THR A 157 -3.94 -5.81 7.01
CA THR A 157 -2.93 -6.87 6.91
C THR A 157 -3.56 -8.20 6.50
N GLY A 158 -2.73 -9.12 5.99
CA GLY A 158 -3.09 -10.52 5.83
C GLY A 158 -3.35 -11.20 7.19
N VAL A 159 -4.10 -12.32 7.15
CA VAL A 159 -4.59 -13.04 8.34
C VAL A 159 -3.44 -13.41 9.29
N ASN A 160 -2.34 -13.93 8.76
CA ASN A 160 -1.21 -14.42 9.54
C ASN A 160 -0.50 -13.34 10.39
N SER A 161 -0.72 -12.06 10.08
CA SER A 161 -0.06 -10.93 10.75
C SER A 161 -1.02 -10.04 11.54
N MET A 162 -2.31 -10.42 11.66
CA MET A 162 -3.31 -9.60 12.37
C MET A 162 -2.93 -9.33 13.83
N ASP A 163 -2.47 -10.34 14.56
CA ASP A 163 -2.06 -10.14 15.97
C ASP A 163 -0.81 -9.25 16.08
N LEU A 164 0.21 -9.47 15.25
CA LEU A 164 1.43 -8.67 15.25
C LEU A 164 1.15 -7.20 14.92
N VAL A 165 0.27 -6.94 13.95
CA VAL A 165 -0.15 -5.57 13.61
C VAL A 165 -0.98 -4.96 14.73
N ALA A 166 -1.91 -5.71 15.35
CA ALA A 166 -2.70 -5.23 16.47
C ALA A 166 -1.82 -4.80 17.67
N GLN A 167 -0.71 -5.50 17.91
CA GLN A 167 0.26 -5.11 18.95
C GLN A 167 0.83 -3.69 18.71
N GLN A 168 0.94 -3.23 17.46
CA GLN A 168 1.45 -1.89 17.13
C GLN A 168 0.45 -0.77 17.51
N TYR A 169 -0.82 -1.10 17.75
CA TYR A 169 -1.86 -0.16 18.21
C TYR A 169 -1.99 -0.08 19.74
N GLY A 170 -1.19 -0.86 20.48
CA GLY A 170 -1.06 -0.78 21.93
C GLY A 170 -2.06 -1.61 22.74
N GLU A 171 -1.67 -1.95 23.97
CA GLU A 171 -2.42 -2.85 24.85
C GLU A 171 -3.79 -2.32 25.26
N VAL A 172 -3.91 -1.00 25.49
CA VAL A 172 -5.18 -0.38 25.88
C VAL A 172 -6.23 -0.56 24.79
N ASN A 173 -5.85 -0.36 23.52
CA ASN A 173 -6.74 -0.57 22.38
C ASN A 173 -7.19 -2.04 22.31
N ARG A 174 -6.25 -2.98 22.42
CA ARG A 174 -6.54 -4.42 22.37
C ARG A 174 -7.45 -4.86 23.51
N GLY A 175 -7.14 -4.46 24.74
CA GLY A 175 -7.90 -4.81 25.93
C GLY A 175 -9.33 -4.24 25.91
N PHE A 176 -9.51 -3.04 25.38
CA PHE A 176 -10.85 -2.45 25.21
C PHE A 176 -11.68 -3.20 24.16
N ASN A 177 -11.08 -3.55 23.02
CA ASN A 177 -11.76 -4.34 21.99
C ASN A 177 -12.13 -5.75 22.46
N ALA A 178 -11.27 -6.41 23.24
CA ALA A 178 -11.57 -7.71 23.85
C ALA A 178 -12.77 -7.64 24.81
N LYS A 179 -12.90 -6.55 25.60
CA LYS A 179 -14.07 -6.34 26.47
C LYS A 179 -15.36 -6.22 25.66
N ILE A 180 -15.35 -5.44 24.58
CA ILE A 180 -16.50 -5.31 23.68
C ILE A 180 -16.84 -6.68 23.08
N LYS A 181 -15.82 -7.39 22.57
CA LYS A 181 -15.98 -8.72 21.97
C LYS A 181 -16.65 -9.70 22.92
N HIS A 182 -16.17 -9.80 24.15
CA HIS A 182 -16.74 -10.71 25.15
C HIS A 182 -18.19 -10.35 25.51
N ALA A 183 -18.55 -9.06 25.52
CA ALA A 183 -19.91 -8.60 25.80
C ALA A 183 -20.90 -8.96 24.68
N ILE A 184 -20.47 -8.95 23.41
CA ILE A 184 -21.35 -9.19 22.24
C ILE A 184 -21.28 -10.61 21.68
N ASP A 185 -20.18 -11.32 21.92
CA ASP A 185 -19.94 -12.70 21.48
C ASP A 185 -19.26 -13.51 22.59
N PRO A 186 -20.01 -13.83 23.67
CA PRO A 186 -19.47 -14.51 24.85
C PRO A 186 -18.94 -15.93 24.57
N ASN A 187 -19.41 -16.56 23.47
CA ASN A 187 -18.97 -17.89 23.06
C ASN A 187 -17.82 -17.85 22.02
N GLY A 188 -17.41 -16.65 21.57
CA GLY A 188 -16.30 -16.47 20.63
C GLY A 188 -16.53 -17.08 19.24
N ILE A 189 -17.78 -17.17 18.77
CA ILE A 189 -18.12 -17.85 17.51
C ILE A 189 -17.90 -16.96 16.26
N LEU A 190 -17.83 -15.64 16.43
CA LEU A 190 -17.68 -14.68 15.34
C LEU A 190 -16.18 -14.40 15.07
N ALA A 191 -15.59 -15.20 14.19
CA ALA A 191 -14.24 -15.02 13.64
C ALA A 191 -13.15 -14.70 14.70
N PRO A 192 -12.91 -15.61 15.67
CA PRO A 192 -11.89 -15.40 16.70
C PRO A 192 -10.51 -15.17 16.07
N GLY A 193 -9.77 -14.19 16.60
CA GLY A 193 -8.46 -13.78 16.08
C GLY A 193 -8.52 -12.73 14.96
N LYS A 194 -9.70 -12.40 14.41
CA LYS A 194 -9.83 -11.32 13.43
C LYS A 194 -9.33 -10.01 14.04
N SER A 195 -8.39 -9.36 13.34
CA SER A 195 -7.73 -8.13 13.80
C SER A 195 -7.00 -8.28 15.16
N GLY A 196 -6.61 -9.49 15.53
CA GLY A 196 -5.94 -9.76 16.82
C GLY A 196 -6.86 -9.68 18.04
N ILE A 197 -8.18 -9.77 17.82
CA ILE A 197 -9.19 -9.76 18.89
C ILE A 197 -9.59 -11.21 19.20
N ILE A 198 -9.40 -11.62 20.45
CA ILE A 198 -9.81 -12.92 20.98
C ILE A 198 -10.92 -12.67 21.99
#